data_AF-A0A8E2EZA4-F1
#
_entry.id   AF-A0A8E2EZA4-F1
#
_cell.length_a   1.000
_cell.length_b   1.000
_cell.length_c   1.000
_cell.angle_alpha   90.00
_cell.angle_beta   90.00
_cell.angle_gamma   90.00
#
_symmetry.space_group_name_H-M   'P 1'
#
loop_
_entity.id
_entity.type
_entity.pdbx_description
1 polymer ?
#
loop_
_entity_poly.entity_id
_entity_poly.type
_entity_poly.pdbx_seq_one_letter_code
_entity_poly.pdbx_strand_id
1 'polypeptide(L)'
;MEKPDFDTLILDLGGVIIRGTGLSTAVKAVSQKTFAEIRSSQTWEAYQCGFVSEADCYSQVIAEVTEPIAASQVHQAIVEARRAVRFNHALASAIEELKDAARGGLRVFAMSNISQPDYAEIKSRKSIVWDLFDGIYTSWSAGMRKPDMDFYQHVLNETNANPLRTVFVDDSIDNVLIARSCGMKGLLFENTETCARMLRNLFGNPLSRGERYLAENARGLESVTVDGDIVYDNFSQFLILSATGKRDIVAFKEHHGKDTWNYLAEDLKHTLKMFPDDVDTTSIALMTLCVKREVADSAMDKILRNVNSKGILKAFFSESMTIIDPVSCVNAIRLFHRYGRGNQVQKSMNWVIEVLTHQAYVDGTGRYVHPDCFLYFLSCLFTECEERQTPLSTHLREALKEGLRERIGLAGDSLGIAVRALACQAMDIDSTVDVNVLLKSQRDDGGWQPGWLSRYGPMGTLIGNRGVTTAFAIKAI
;
A
#
# COMPACT_ATOMS: atom_id res chain seq x y z
N MET A 1 -12.65 4.85 16.86
CA MET A 1 -12.57 4.09 15.61
C MET A 1 -13.61 4.67 14.68
N GLU A 2 -13.18 5.41 13.65
CA GLU A 2 -14.08 5.79 12.57
C GLU A 2 -14.61 4.52 11.91
N LYS A 3 -15.90 4.53 11.55
CA LYS A 3 -16.53 3.41 10.84
C LYS A 3 -15.83 3.26 9.48
N PRO A 4 -15.64 2.03 8.96
CA PRO A 4 -15.13 1.86 7.61
C PRO A 4 -16.04 2.58 6.61
N ASP A 5 -15.42 3.14 5.57
CA ASP A 5 -16.11 3.87 4.51
C ASP A 5 -17.11 2.99 3.76
N PHE A 6 -16.87 1.68 3.73
CA PHE A 6 -17.71 0.68 3.10
C PHE A 6 -18.26 -0.33 4.11
N ASP A 7 -19.51 -0.75 3.92
CA ASP A 7 -20.19 -1.75 4.76
C ASP A 7 -20.89 -2.84 3.95
N THR A 8 -20.85 -2.74 2.62
CA THR A 8 -21.54 -3.66 1.73
C THR A 8 -20.60 -4.09 0.60
N LEU A 9 -20.53 -5.39 0.34
CA LEU A 9 -19.78 -6.00 -0.76
C LEU A 9 -20.74 -6.79 -1.65
N ILE A 10 -20.75 -6.51 -2.94
CA ILE A 10 -21.50 -7.25 -3.96
C ILE A 10 -20.49 -7.91 -4.90
N LEU A 11 -20.62 -9.21 -5.11
CA LEU A 11 -19.69 -10.02 -5.91
C LEU A 11 -20.42 -10.68 -7.07
N ASP A 12 -19.77 -10.74 -8.24
CA ASP A 12 -20.16 -11.76 -9.21
C ASP A 12 -19.87 -13.17 -8.66
N LEU A 13 -20.66 -14.13 -9.13
CA LEU A 13 -20.36 -15.54 -8.95
C LEU A 13 -19.40 -16.02 -10.05
N GLY A 14 -19.78 -15.91 -11.32
CA GLY A 14 -18.94 -16.34 -12.44
C GLY A 14 -17.63 -15.56 -12.50
N GLY A 15 -16.51 -16.23 -12.79
CA GLY A 15 -15.20 -15.58 -12.94
C GLY A 15 -14.52 -15.16 -11.61
N VAL A 16 -15.31 -14.80 -10.60
CA VAL A 16 -14.84 -14.27 -9.31
C VAL A 16 -14.82 -15.35 -8.22
N ILE A 17 -16.00 -15.78 -7.75
CA ILE A 17 -16.16 -16.78 -6.67
C ILE A 17 -16.23 -18.21 -7.24
N ILE A 18 -16.78 -18.34 -8.43
CA ILE A 18 -16.97 -19.59 -9.16
C ILE A 18 -16.10 -19.52 -10.40
N ARG A 19 -15.00 -20.27 -10.38
CA ARG A 19 -14.04 -20.34 -11.46
C ARG A 19 -14.18 -21.65 -12.21
N GLY A 20 -14.23 -21.60 -13.53
CA GLY A 20 -13.82 -22.74 -14.34
C GLY A 20 -12.43 -22.40 -14.86
N THR A 21 -11.39 -23.13 -14.46
CA THR A 21 -10.09 -23.03 -15.13
C THR A 21 -10.32 -23.37 -16.60
N GLY A 22 -10.32 -22.36 -17.46
CA GLY A 22 -10.66 -22.48 -18.87
C GLY A 22 -11.98 -23.23 -19.09
N LEU A 23 -13.11 -22.62 -18.70
CA LEU A 23 -14.42 -23.09 -19.15
C LEU A 23 -14.42 -23.37 -20.67
N SER A 24 -13.68 -22.57 -21.45
CA SER A 24 -13.41 -22.81 -22.87
C SER A 24 -12.47 -24.00 -23.16
N THR A 25 -11.48 -24.32 -22.32
CA THR A 25 -10.57 -25.47 -22.53
C THR A 25 -11.13 -26.79 -22.00
N ALA A 26 -12.01 -26.75 -21.00
CA ALA A 26 -12.70 -27.91 -20.45
C ALA A 26 -13.89 -28.35 -21.33
N VAL A 27 -14.52 -27.40 -22.01
CA VAL A 27 -15.53 -27.66 -23.04
C VAL A 27 -14.84 -28.16 -24.31
N LYS A 28 -15.21 -29.37 -24.73
CA LYS A 28 -14.68 -30.05 -25.92
C LYS A 28 -15.75 -30.28 -26.97
N ALA A 29 -17.02 -30.24 -26.59
CA ALA A 29 -18.14 -30.50 -27.49
C ALA A 29 -18.30 -29.47 -28.61
N VAL A 30 -17.80 -28.24 -28.39
CA VAL A 30 -17.76 -27.14 -29.37
C VAL A 30 -16.42 -26.41 -29.29
N SER A 31 -16.08 -25.62 -30.30
CA SER A 31 -14.88 -24.78 -30.28
C SER A 31 -14.99 -23.67 -29.23
N GLN A 32 -13.84 -23.14 -28.76
CA GLN A 32 -13.82 -22.04 -27.79
C GLN A 32 -14.53 -20.80 -28.33
N LYS A 33 -14.36 -20.53 -29.63
CA LYS A 33 -15.01 -19.43 -30.34
C LYS A 33 -16.53 -19.62 -30.31
N THR A 34 -17.03 -20.78 -30.71
CA THR A 34 -18.46 -21.08 -30.69
C THR A 34 -19.04 -21.01 -29.28
N PHE A 35 -18.33 -21.50 -28.26
CA PHE A 35 -18.80 -21.39 -26.88
C PHE A 35 -18.93 -19.93 -26.41
N ALA A 36 -18.01 -19.06 -26.84
CA ALA A 36 -18.10 -17.63 -26.58
C ALA A 36 -19.27 -16.98 -27.33
N GLU A 37 -19.50 -17.34 -28.60
CA GLU A 37 -20.66 -16.88 -29.38
C GLU A 37 -21.99 -17.30 -28.72
N ILE A 38 -22.11 -18.56 -28.26
CA ILE A 38 -23.28 -19.04 -27.50
C ILE A 38 -23.53 -18.13 -26.30
N ARG A 39 -22.51 -17.86 -25.47
CA ARG A 39 -22.66 -17.08 -24.24
C ARG A 39 -22.97 -15.60 -24.47
N SER A 40 -22.71 -15.08 -25.67
CA SER A 40 -22.99 -13.70 -26.07
C SER A 40 -24.23 -13.56 -26.96
N SER A 41 -24.94 -14.66 -27.23
CA SER A 41 -26.14 -14.71 -28.07
C SER A 41 -27.37 -14.17 -27.34
N GLN A 42 -28.33 -13.60 -28.09
CA GLN A 42 -29.60 -13.10 -27.57
C GLN A 42 -30.42 -14.21 -26.91
N THR A 43 -30.44 -15.40 -27.54
CA THR A 43 -31.08 -16.59 -26.97
C THR A 43 -30.50 -16.96 -25.60
N TRP A 44 -29.17 -16.89 -25.43
CA TRP A 44 -28.54 -17.18 -24.15
C TRP A 44 -28.87 -16.14 -23.08
N GLU A 45 -28.97 -14.87 -23.47
CA GLU A 45 -29.39 -13.80 -22.54
C GLU A 45 -30.80 -14.06 -22.02
N ALA A 46 -31.73 -14.38 -22.93
CA ALA A 46 -33.12 -14.69 -22.59
C ALA A 46 -33.22 -15.94 -21.70
N TYR A 47 -32.40 -16.96 -21.95
CA TYR A 47 -32.28 -18.15 -21.10
C TYR A 47 -31.78 -17.80 -19.68
N GLN A 48 -30.75 -16.95 -19.58
CA GLN A 48 -30.23 -16.51 -18.28
C GLN A 48 -31.22 -15.65 -17.50
N CYS A 49 -32.14 -14.94 -18.17
CA CYS A 49 -33.22 -14.18 -17.56
C CYS A 49 -34.51 -15.00 -17.35
N GLY A 50 -34.53 -16.29 -17.71
CA GLY A 50 -35.69 -17.17 -17.50
C GLY A 50 -36.83 -17.00 -18.50
N PHE A 51 -36.61 -16.29 -19.60
CA PHE A 51 -37.61 -16.08 -20.65
C PHE A 51 -37.68 -17.24 -21.65
N VAL A 52 -36.65 -18.07 -21.73
CA VAL A 52 -36.56 -19.23 -22.63
C VAL A 52 -36.17 -20.46 -21.81
N SER A 53 -36.76 -21.62 -22.14
CA SER A 53 -36.43 -22.89 -21.48
C SER A 53 -35.03 -23.39 -21.90
N GLU A 54 -34.43 -24.30 -21.12
CA GLU A 54 -33.11 -24.87 -21.47
C GLU A 54 -33.13 -25.59 -22.84
N ALA A 55 -34.18 -26.37 -23.10
CA ALA A 55 -34.33 -27.09 -24.37
C ALA A 55 -34.53 -26.13 -25.55
N ASP A 56 -35.34 -25.09 -25.37
CA ASP A 56 -35.57 -24.07 -26.39
C ASP A 56 -34.28 -23.27 -26.66
N CYS A 57 -33.55 -22.89 -25.61
CA CYS A 57 -32.27 -22.22 -25.73
C CYS A 57 -31.29 -23.02 -26.59
N TYR A 58 -31.12 -24.31 -26.32
CA TYR A 58 -30.18 -25.15 -27.07
C TYR A 58 -30.59 -25.36 -28.52
N SER A 59 -31.88 -25.33 -28.83
CA SER A 59 -32.37 -25.47 -30.21
C SER A 59 -32.35 -24.16 -31.00
N GLN A 60 -32.47 -23.01 -30.32
CA GLN A 60 -32.49 -21.69 -30.96
C GLN A 60 -31.08 -21.10 -31.14
N VAL A 61 -30.19 -21.29 -30.16
CA VAL A 61 -28.85 -20.66 -30.17
C VAL A 61 -27.96 -21.14 -31.30
N ILE A 62 -28.23 -22.32 -31.87
CA ILE A 62 -27.48 -22.85 -33.02
C ILE A 62 -27.60 -21.97 -34.27
N ALA A 63 -28.65 -21.14 -34.35
CA ALA A 63 -28.85 -20.19 -35.45
C ALA A 63 -28.09 -18.87 -35.26
N GLU A 64 -27.57 -18.61 -34.05
CA GLU A 64 -26.85 -17.38 -33.69
C GLU A 64 -25.32 -17.56 -33.65
N VAL A 65 -24.82 -18.78 -33.89
CA VAL A 65 -23.39 -19.08 -33.94
C VAL A 65 -22.90 -19.25 -35.38
N THR A 66 -21.61 -18.96 -35.60
CA THR A 66 -21.02 -19.01 -36.94
C THR A 66 -20.78 -20.44 -37.42
N GLU A 67 -20.33 -21.32 -36.51
CA GLU A 67 -20.02 -22.71 -36.83
C GLU A 67 -21.28 -23.58 -36.73
N PRO A 68 -21.57 -24.42 -37.74
CA PRO A 68 -22.74 -25.30 -37.70
C PRO A 68 -22.55 -26.35 -36.61
N ILE A 69 -23.44 -26.34 -35.61
CA ILE A 69 -23.46 -27.27 -34.48
C ILE A 69 -24.87 -27.82 -34.26
N ALA A 70 -24.97 -28.99 -33.64
CA ALA A 70 -26.24 -29.54 -33.19
C ALA A 70 -26.58 -29.09 -31.76
N ALA A 71 -27.88 -29.03 -31.42
CA ALA A 71 -28.34 -28.73 -30.06
C ALA A 71 -27.76 -29.71 -29.01
N SER A 72 -27.48 -30.97 -29.40
CA SER A 72 -26.80 -31.95 -28.54
C SER A 72 -25.37 -31.55 -28.19
N GLN A 73 -24.65 -30.87 -29.09
CA GLN A 73 -23.31 -30.34 -28.81
C GLN A 73 -23.37 -29.15 -27.85
N VAL A 74 -24.38 -28.28 -27.99
CA VAL A 74 -24.64 -27.20 -27.02
C VAL A 74 -24.91 -27.79 -25.64
N HIS A 75 -25.83 -28.75 -25.53
CA HIS A 75 -26.12 -29.44 -24.28
C HIS A 75 -24.86 -30.04 -23.65
N GLN A 76 -24.07 -30.80 -24.43
CA GLN A 76 -22.84 -31.41 -23.94
C GLN A 76 -21.83 -30.35 -23.47
N ALA A 77 -21.69 -29.24 -24.20
CA ALA A 77 -20.82 -28.13 -23.81
C ALA A 77 -21.25 -27.52 -22.47
N ILE A 78 -22.54 -27.31 -22.24
CA ILE A 78 -23.04 -26.79 -20.96
C ILE A 78 -22.84 -27.78 -19.82
N VAL A 79 -23.04 -29.08 -20.04
CA VAL A 79 -22.76 -30.12 -19.04
C VAL A 79 -21.26 -30.18 -18.69
N GLU A 80 -20.39 -30.10 -19.70
CA GLU A 80 -18.93 -30.03 -19.50
C GLU A 80 -18.54 -28.78 -18.70
N ALA A 81 -19.09 -27.62 -19.07
CA ALA A 81 -18.91 -26.35 -18.38
C ALA A 81 -19.32 -26.42 -16.90
N ARG A 82 -20.52 -26.95 -16.63
CA ARG A 82 -21.00 -27.17 -15.26
C ARG A 82 -20.02 -28.04 -14.48
N ARG A 83 -19.60 -29.19 -15.01
CA ARG A 83 -18.65 -30.10 -14.32
C ARG A 83 -17.28 -29.47 -14.03
N ALA A 84 -16.84 -28.55 -14.89
CA ALA A 84 -15.56 -27.86 -14.75
C ALA A 84 -15.54 -26.78 -13.63
N VAL A 85 -16.70 -26.41 -13.08
CA VAL A 85 -16.79 -25.42 -12.01
C VAL A 85 -15.97 -25.80 -10.77
N ARG A 86 -15.23 -24.83 -10.25
CA ARG A 86 -14.46 -24.84 -9.00
C ARG A 86 -14.80 -23.59 -8.19
N PHE A 87 -14.74 -23.71 -6.87
CA PHE A 87 -14.95 -22.57 -5.98
C PHE A 87 -13.61 -21.93 -5.61
N ASN A 88 -13.58 -20.60 -5.59
CA ASN A 88 -12.44 -19.81 -5.18
C ASN A 88 -12.36 -19.71 -3.65
N HIS A 89 -11.99 -20.82 -3.01
CA HIS A 89 -11.92 -20.93 -1.55
C HIS A 89 -10.97 -19.92 -0.91
N ALA A 90 -9.89 -19.52 -1.61
CA ALA A 90 -8.97 -18.51 -1.11
C ALA A 90 -9.62 -17.11 -1.02
N LEU A 91 -10.38 -16.70 -2.04
CA LEU A 91 -11.11 -15.42 -1.97
C LEU A 91 -12.23 -15.48 -0.93
N ALA A 92 -12.94 -16.60 -0.87
CA ALA A 92 -13.98 -16.87 0.12
C ALA A 92 -13.45 -16.70 1.56
N SER A 93 -12.32 -17.34 1.88
CA SER A 93 -11.66 -17.23 3.18
C SER A 93 -11.27 -15.79 3.52
N ALA A 94 -10.73 -15.03 2.55
CA ALA A 94 -10.37 -13.63 2.77
C ALA A 94 -11.60 -12.75 3.07
N ILE A 95 -12.76 -13.03 2.45
CA ILE A 95 -14.01 -12.31 2.71
C ILE A 95 -14.57 -12.71 4.08
N GLU A 96 -14.47 -13.98 4.46
CA GLU A 96 -14.89 -14.49 5.78
C GLU A 96 -14.12 -13.77 6.90
N GLU A 97 -12.79 -13.68 6.78
CA GLU A 97 -11.93 -12.91 7.70
C GLU A 97 -12.39 -11.44 7.84
N LEU A 98 -12.84 -10.82 6.75
CA LEU A 98 -13.35 -9.44 6.76
C LEU A 98 -14.72 -9.35 7.44
N LYS A 99 -15.63 -10.31 7.20
CA LYS A 99 -16.93 -10.37 7.90
C LYS A 99 -16.73 -10.54 9.40
N ASP A 100 -15.83 -11.42 9.82
CA ASP A 100 -15.49 -11.66 11.22
C ASP A 100 -14.89 -10.42 11.88
N ALA A 101 -13.92 -9.77 11.21
CA ALA A 101 -13.31 -8.54 11.70
C ALA A 101 -14.33 -7.39 11.82
N ALA A 102 -15.31 -7.33 10.93
CA ALA A 102 -16.38 -6.33 10.96
C ALA A 102 -17.45 -6.59 12.03
N ARG A 103 -17.46 -7.76 12.69
CA ARG A 103 -18.42 -8.13 13.75
C ARG A 103 -19.88 -7.89 13.34
N GLY A 104 -20.24 -8.28 12.12
CA GLY A 104 -21.58 -8.07 11.54
C GLY A 104 -21.78 -6.71 10.88
N GLY A 105 -20.75 -5.86 10.83
CA GLY A 105 -20.78 -4.58 10.12
C GLY A 105 -20.58 -4.66 8.61
N LEU A 106 -20.23 -5.85 8.07
CA LEU A 106 -20.05 -6.09 6.63
C LEU A 106 -21.13 -7.06 6.13
N ARG A 107 -21.93 -6.59 5.16
CA ARG A 107 -22.89 -7.41 4.42
C ARG A 107 -22.30 -7.81 3.08
N VAL A 108 -22.48 -9.06 2.68
CA VAL A 108 -21.92 -9.64 1.46
C VAL A 108 -23.04 -10.25 0.64
N PHE A 109 -23.19 -9.80 -0.60
CA PHE A 109 -24.21 -10.26 -1.54
C PHE A 109 -23.57 -10.80 -2.81
N ALA A 110 -24.28 -11.68 -3.50
CA ALA A 110 -23.94 -12.12 -4.85
C ALA A 110 -24.90 -11.52 -5.88
N MET A 111 -24.38 -11.12 -7.04
CA MET A 111 -25.15 -10.62 -8.17
C MET A 111 -24.62 -11.25 -9.46
N SER A 112 -25.36 -12.18 -10.06
CA SER A 112 -24.83 -12.98 -11.17
C SER A 112 -25.81 -13.24 -12.31
N ASN A 113 -25.28 -13.22 -13.53
CA ASN A 113 -25.99 -13.67 -14.72
C ASN A 113 -25.89 -15.19 -14.80
N ILE A 114 -26.96 -15.88 -14.41
CA ILE A 114 -27.00 -17.33 -14.34
C ILE A 114 -28.43 -17.83 -14.51
N SER A 115 -28.59 -18.89 -15.30
CA SER A 115 -29.87 -19.55 -15.51
C SER A 115 -30.27 -20.40 -14.28
N GLN A 116 -31.56 -20.72 -14.15
CA GLN A 116 -32.03 -21.56 -13.05
C GLN A 116 -31.40 -22.96 -13.03
N PRO A 117 -31.29 -23.70 -14.15
CA PRO A 117 -30.66 -25.02 -14.14
C PRO A 117 -29.18 -24.95 -13.74
N ASP A 118 -28.43 -23.97 -14.27
CA ASP A 118 -27.01 -23.79 -13.92
C ASP A 118 -26.84 -23.47 -12.44
N TYR A 119 -27.66 -22.55 -11.91
CA TYR A 119 -27.62 -22.15 -10.51
C TYR A 119 -27.94 -23.34 -9.60
N ALA A 120 -29.02 -24.09 -9.89
CA ALA A 120 -29.43 -25.23 -9.11
C ALA A 120 -28.35 -26.33 -9.08
N GLU A 121 -27.75 -26.64 -10.22
CA GLU A 121 -26.68 -27.64 -10.28
C GLU A 121 -25.46 -27.21 -9.45
N ILE A 122 -24.99 -25.96 -9.63
CA ILE A 122 -23.81 -25.45 -8.93
C ILE A 122 -24.08 -25.36 -7.41
N LYS A 123 -25.27 -24.91 -7.01
CA LYS A 123 -25.70 -24.83 -5.62
C LYS A 123 -25.79 -26.21 -4.96
N SER A 124 -26.19 -27.25 -5.70
CA SER A 124 -26.34 -28.62 -5.17
C SER A 124 -25.02 -29.25 -4.69
N ARG A 125 -23.87 -28.69 -5.07
CA ARG A 125 -22.52 -29.14 -4.65
C ARG A 125 -22.16 -28.82 -3.19
N LYS A 126 -23.04 -28.14 -2.44
CA LYS A 126 -22.92 -27.87 -0.98
C LYS A 126 -21.53 -27.38 -0.53
N SER A 127 -21.03 -26.33 -1.18
CA SER A 127 -19.77 -25.69 -0.77
C SER A 127 -20.01 -24.63 0.32
N ILE A 128 -19.09 -24.50 1.27
CA ILE A 128 -19.13 -23.52 2.36
C ILE A 128 -19.17 -22.07 1.86
N VAL A 129 -18.68 -21.81 0.65
CA VAL A 129 -18.66 -20.45 0.06
C VAL A 129 -20.05 -19.82 -0.04
N TRP A 130 -21.10 -20.63 -0.05
CA TRP A 130 -22.46 -20.16 -0.09
C TRP A 130 -22.90 -19.47 1.19
N ASP A 131 -22.29 -19.82 2.32
CA ASP A 131 -22.64 -19.30 3.65
C ASP A 131 -22.07 -17.90 3.87
N LEU A 132 -21.19 -17.44 2.97
CA LEU A 132 -20.67 -16.07 2.95
C LEU A 132 -21.77 -15.04 2.66
N PHE A 133 -22.75 -15.41 1.84
CA PHE A 133 -23.69 -14.48 1.25
C PHE A 133 -24.93 -14.30 2.12
N ASP A 134 -25.21 -13.05 2.48
CA ASP A 134 -26.44 -12.65 3.15
C ASP A 134 -27.63 -12.60 2.17
N GLY A 135 -27.36 -12.61 0.87
CA GLY A 135 -28.34 -12.74 -0.21
C GLY A 135 -27.68 -13.00 -1.56
N ILE A 136 -28.39 -13.72 -2.45
CA ILE A 136 -27.92 -14.06 -3.79
C ILE A 136 -28.99 -13.63 -4.79
N TYR A 137 -28.62 -12.71 -5.68
CA TYR A 137 -29.48 -12.15 -6.72
C TYR A 137 -29.05 -12.71 -8.07
N THR A 138 -29.93 -13.49 -8.70
CA THR A 138 -29.66 -14.14 -9.99
C THR A 138 -30.49 -13.52 -11.09
N SER A 139 -29.94 -13.44 -12.30
CA SER A 139 -30.65 -12.87 -13.44
C SER A 139 -31.96 -13.57 -13.75
N TRP A 140 -31.99 -14.90 -13.59
CA TRP A 140 -33.20 -15.70 -13.81
C TRP A 140 -34.33 -15.29 -12.85
N SER A 141 -34.01 -15.17 -11.55
CA SER A 141 -35.02 -14.83 -10.54
C SER A 141 -35.55 -13.41 -10.70
N ALA A 142 -34.70 -12.49 -11.17
CA ALA A 142 -35.05 -11.08 -11.32
C ALA A 142 -35.69 -10.75 -12.69
N GLY A 143 -35.48 -11.60 -13.71
CA GLY A 143 -35.80 -11.25 -15.10
C GLY A 143 -34.97 -10.09 -15.65
N MET A 144 -33.86 -9.75 -14.99
CA MET A 144 -32.96 -8.64 -15.30
C MET A 144 -31.53 -9.15 -15.25
N ARG A 145 -30.58 -8.53 -15.96
CA ARG A 145 -29.20 -9.00 -15.99
C ARG A 145 -28.20 -7.87 -15.98
N LYS A 146 -26.95 -8.18 -15.66
CA LYS A 146 -25.83 -7.28 -15.91
C LYS A 146 -25.54 -7.26 -17.43
N PRO A 147 -25.15 -6.13 -18.02
CA PRO A 147 -24.90 -4.83 -17.40
C PRO A 147 -26.12 -3.89 -17.34
N ASP A 148 -27.36 -4.36 -17.48
CA ASP A 148 -28.53 -3.47 -17.43
C ASP A 148 -28.67 -2.78 -16.07
N MET A 149 -28.78 -1.45 -16.10
CA MET A 149 -28.82 -0.60 -14.90
C MET A 149 -29.97 -0.97 -13.95
N ASP A 150 -31.10 -1.42 -14.50
CA ASP A 150 -32.27 -1.83 -13.72
C ASP A 150 -31.94 -2.97 -12.75
N PHE A 151 -31.05 -3.90 -13.12
CA PHE A 151 -30.68 -4.99 -12.22
C PHE A 151 -29.87 -4.47 -11.01
N TYR A 152 -28.98 -3.50 -11.21
CA TYR A 152 -28.23 -2.89 -10.11
C TYR A 152 -29.15 -2.12 -9.17
N GLN A 153 -30.08 -1.32 -9.72
CA GLN A 153 -31.05 -0.58 -8.91
C GLN A 153 -31.98 -1.52 -8.13
N HIS A 154 -32.42 -2.61 -8.75
CA HIS A 154 -33.19 -3.66 -8.09
C HIS A 154 -32.42 -4.24 -6.90
N VAL A 155 -31.17 -4.67 -7.08
CA VAL A 155 -30.35 -5.25 -6.00
C VAL A 155 -30.08 -4.22 -4.88
N LEU A 156 -29.78 -2.97 -5.21
CA LEU A 156 -29.58 -1.91 -4.21
C LEU A 156 -30.84 -1.66 -3.38
N ASN A 157 -32.03 -1.68 -4.01
CA ASN A 157 -33.30 -1.51 -3.33
C ASN A 157 -33.62 -2.70 -2.41
N GLU A 158 -33.51 -3.93 -2.91
CA GLU A 158 -33.79 -5.15 -2.14
C GLU A 158 -32.85 -5.32 -0.94
N THR A 159 -31.58 -4.91 -1.09
CA THR A 159 -30.59 -4.96 -0.01
C THR A 159 -30.62 -3.73 0.91
N ASN A 160 -31.35 -2.68 0.53
CA ASN A 160 -31.28 -1.35 1.16
C ASN A 160 -29.81 -0.88 1.34
N ALA A 161 -28.98 -1.12 0.33
CA ALA A 161 -27.57 -0.76 0.35
C ALA A 161 -27.38 0.69 -0.13
N ASN A 162 -26.55 1.44 0.60
CA ASN A 162 -26.12 2.76 0.12
C ASN A 162 -25.03 2.55 -0.94
N PRO A 163 -25.23 3.01 -2.20
CA PRO A 163 -24.24 2.81 -3.25
C PRO A 163 -22.87 3.42 -2.89
N LEU A 164 -22.83 4.58 -2.23
CA LEU A 164 -21.57 5.24 -1.83
C LEU A 164 -20.77 4.46 -0.79
N ARG A 165 -21.40 3.48 -0.12
CA ARG A 165 -20.78 2.59 0.89
C ARG A 165 -20.70 1.13 0.40
N THR A 166 -20.93 0.91 -0.89
CA THR A 166 -20.96 -0.41 -1.52
C THR A 166 -19.77 -0.61 -2.46
N VAL A 167 -19.10 -1.75 -2.31
CA VAL A 167 -18.06 -2.23 -3.24
C VAL A 167 -18.67 -3.29 -4.15
N PHE A 168 -18.44 -3.20 -5.45
CA PHE A 168 -18.86 -4.19 -6.44
C PHE A 168 -17.63 -4.81 -7.11
N VAL A 169 -17.58 -6.14 -7.20
CA VAL A 169 -16.46 -6.87 -7.84
C VAL A 169 -16.99 -7.78 -8.93
N ASP A 170 -16.44 -7.63 -10.14
CA ASP A 170 -16.85 -8.38 -11.32
C ASP A 170 -15.65 -8.52 -12.28
N ASP A 171 -15.63 -9.56 -13.11
CA ASP A 171 -14.56 -9.80 -14.08
C ASP A 171 -14.80 -9.09 -15.42
N SER A 172 -16.00 -8.53 -15.64
CA SER A 172 -16.32 -7.70 -16.81
C SER A 172 -16.22 -6.20 -16.51
N ILE A 173 -15.44 -5.50 -17.34
CA ILE A 173 -15.30 -4.04 -17.23
C ILE A 173 -16.62 -3.30 -17.48
N ASP A 174 -17.50 -3.84 -18.34
CA ASP A 174 -18.81 -3.24 -18.62
C ASP A 174 -19.73 -3.31 -17.40
N ASN A 175 -19.69 -4.42 -16.67
CA ASN A 175 -20.43 -4.56 -15.41
C ASN A 175 -19.89 -3.58 -14.35
N VAL A 176 -18.56 -3.50 -14.22
CA VAL A 176 -17.89 -2.57 -13.30
C VAL A 176 -18.22 -1.11 -13.63
N LEU A 177 -18.31 -0.76 -14.92
CA LEU A 177 -18.65 0.58 -15.37
C LEU A 177 -20.04 0.99 -14.90
N ILE A 178 -21.04 0.12 -15.07
CA ILE A 178 -22.42 0.41 -14.64
C ILE A 178 -22.53 0.46 -13.13
N ALA A 179 -21.82 -0.41 -12.40
CA ALA A 179 -21.78 -0.30 -10.94
C ALA A 179 -21.22 1.05 -10.47
N ARG A 180 -20.16 1.55 -11.13
CA ARG A 180 -19.59 2.87 -10.85
C ARG A 180 -20.55 4.01 -11.20
N SER A 181 -21.29 3.92 -12.31
CA SER A 181 -22.27 4.95 -12.68
C SER A 181 -23.46 5.00 -11.70
N CYS A 182 -23.74 3.89 -11.00
CA CYS A 182 -24.70 3.83 -9.90
C CYS A 182 -24.15 4.37 -8.55
N GLY A 183 -22.89 4.85 -8.52
CA GLY A 183 -22.26 5.43 -7.32
C GLY A 183 -21.45 4.44 -6.47
N MET A 184 -21.34 3.17 -6.89
CA MET A 184 -20.58 2.15 -6.15
C MET A 184 -19.08 2.24 -6.41
N LYS A 185 -18.29 1.69 -5.49
CA LYS A 185 -16.88 1.40 -5.71
C LYS A 185 -16.73 0.13 -6.55
N GLY A 186 -16.69 0.26 -7.87
CA GLY A 186 -16.46 -0.88 -8.76
C GLY A 186 -14.99 -1.29 -8.88
N LEU A 187 -14.69 -2.58 -8.65
CA LEU A 187 -13.38 -3.20 -8.80
C LEU A 187 -13.42 -4.25 -9.93
N LEU A 188 -12.48 -4.16 -10.86
CA LEU A 188 -12.27 -5.21 -11.86
C LEU A 188 -11.51 -6.36 -11.22
N PHE A 189 -12.05 -7.58 -11.35
CA PHE A 189 -11.42 -8.77 -10.84
C PHE A 189 -10.35 -9.29 -11.80
N GLU A 190 -9.09 -9.16 -11.42
CA GLU A 190 -7.95 -9.70 -12.19
C GLU A 190 -7.52 -11.07 -11.67
N ASN A 191 -7.28 -11.17 -10.36
CA ASN A 191 -6.87 -12.39 -9.70
C ASN A 191 -7.22 -12.35 -8.20
N THR A 192 -7.10 -13.50 -7.54
CA THR A 192 -7.50 -13.65 -6.13
C THR A 192 -6.64 -12.80 -5.18
N GLU A 193 -5.32 -12.77 -5.38
CA GLU A 193 -4.39 -12.06 -4.49
C GLU A 193 -4.63 -10.55 -4.53
N THR A 194 -4.70 -9.97 -5.74
CA THR A 194 -4.98 -8.54 -5.93
C THR A 194 -6.35 -8.18 -5.36
N CYS A 195 -7.39 -8.96 -5.65
CA CYS A 195 -8.74 -8.70 -5.14
C CYS A 195 -8.81 -8.76 -3.61
N ALA A 196 -8.28 -9.82 -3.00
CA ALA A 196 -8.26 -9.97 -1.54
C ALA A 196 -7.52 -8.80 -0.86
N ARG A 197 -6.35 -8.40 -1.39
CA ARG A 197 -5.61 -7.22 -0.89
C ARG A 197 -6.44 -5.95 -0.99
N MET A 198 -7.09 -5.71 -2.14
CA MET A 198 -7.93 -4.52 -2.33
C MET A 198 -9.13 -4.50 -1.39
N LEU A 199 -9.78 -5.64 -1.17
CA LEU A 199 -10.87 -5.76 -0.19
C LEU A 199 -10.36 -5.49 1.23
N ARG A 200 -9.20 -6.04 1.62
CA ARG A 200 -8.58 -5.74 2.92
C ARG A 200 -8.23 -4.26 3.09
N ASN A 201 -7.82 -3.56 2.03
CA ASN A 201 -7.54 -2.13 2.08
C ASN A 201 -8.82 -1.27 2.17
N LEU A 202 -9.95 -1.75 1.64
CA LEU A 202 -11.23 -1.01 1.67
C LEU A 202 -12.06 -1.27 2.93
N PHE A 203 -12.05 -2.51 3.43
CA PHE A 203 -12.87 -2.93 4.57
C PHE A 203 -12.07 -3.08 5.87
N GLY A 204 -10.75 -3.27 5.79
CA GLY A 204 -9.89 -3.40 6.96
C GLY A 204 -9.40 -2.05 7.49
N ASN A 205 -9.05 -2.00 8.77
CA ASN A 205 -8.41 -0.83 9.35
C ASN A 205 -6.91 -0.81 8.97
N PRO A 206 -6.42 0.18 8.21
CA PRO A 206 -5.05 0.20 7.73
C PRO A 206 -4.03 0.34 8.87
N LEU A 207 -4.35 1.12 9.90
CA LEU A 207 -3.49 1.33 11.07
C LEU A 207 -3.30 0.02 11.84
N SER A 208 -4.40 -0.65 12.20
CA SER A 208 -4.34 -1.92 12.93
C SER A 208 -3.59 -3.01 12.16
N ARG A 209 -3.70 -3.03 10.83
CA ARG A 209 -2.96 -3.96 9.97
C ARG A 209 -1.46 -3.64 9.95
N GLY A 210 -1.09 -2.36 9.82
CA GLY A 210 0.31 -1.94 9.88
C GLY A 210 0.93 -2.17 11.25
N GLU A 211 0.20 -1.90 12.33
CA GLU A 211 0.67 -2.16 13.70
C GLU A 211 0.88 -3.66 13.95
N ARG A 212 -0.02 -4.52 13.43
CA ARG A 212 0.14 -5.96 13.49
C ARG A 212 1.40 -6.41 12.74
N TYR A 213 1.63 -5.89 11.53
CA TYR A 213 2.86 -6.17 10.78
C TYR A 213 4.12 -5.84 11.60
N LEU A 214 4.18 -4.66 12.21
CA LEU A 214 5.31 -4.26 13.03
C LEU A 214 5.49 -5.16 14.27
N ALA A 215 4.39 -5.60 14.88
CA ALA A 215 4.42 -6.47 16.06
C ALA A 215 4.85 -7.91 15.71
N GLU A 216 4.32 -8.49 14.63
CA GLU A 216 4.66 -9.83 14.17
C GLU A 216 6.12 -9.95 13.71
N ASN A 217 6.70 -8.84 13.24
CA ASN A 217 8.10 -8.74 12.83
C ASN A 217 8.98 -8.06 13.89
N ALA A 218 8.53 -7.97 15.15
CA ALA A 218 9.29 -7.34 16.22
C ALA A 218 10.70 -7.93 16.33
N ARG A 219 11.71 -7.06 16.41
CA ARG A 219 13.15 -7.38 16.40
C ARG A 219 13.70 -7.99 15.09
N GLY A 220 12.84 -8.23 14.09
CA GLY A 220 13.19 -8.72 12.75
C GLY A 220 12.78 -7.73 11.65
N LEU A 221 13.06 -6.44 11.88
CA LEU A 221 12.78 -5.35 10.93
C LEU A 221 14.07 -4.93 10.21
N GLU A 222 14.80 -5.90 9.64
CA GLU A 222 16.06 -5.66 8.95
C GLU A 222 15.87 -4.87 7.66
N SER A 223 16.93 -4.16 7.26
CA SER A 223 16.99 -3.56 5.94
C SER A 223 17.43 -4.58 4.90
N VAL A 224 17.16 -4.28 3.64
CA VAL A 224 17.55 -5.11 2.50
C VAL A 224 18.20 -4.27 1.42
N THR A 225 19.14 -4.86 0.67
CA THR A 225 19.64 -4.26 -0.57
C THR A 225 18.65 -4.48 -1.72
N VAL A 226 18.87 -3.79 -2.84
CA VAL A 226 18.13 -4.06 -4.10
C VAL A 226 18.25 -5.52 -4.58
N ASP A 227 19.34 -6.19 -4.25
CA ASP A 227 19.60 -7.59 -4.60
C ASP A 227 19.00 -8.58 -3.58
N GLY A 228 18.39 -8.07 -2.50
CA GLY A 228 17.75 -8.88 -1.45
C GLY A 228 18.69 -9.31 -0.31
N ASP A 229 19.92 -8.80 -0.26
CA ASP A 229 20.83 -9.06 0.85
C ASP A 229 20.35 -8.35 2.12
N ILE A 230 20.35 -9.07 3.24
CA ILE A 230 19.99 -8.50 4.55
C ILE A 230 21.09 -7.53 5.01
N VAL A 231 20.68 -6.34 5.45
CA VAL A 231 21.54 -5.31 6.04
C VAL A 231 21.05 -5.00 7.45
N TYR A 232 21.95 -5.16 8.41
CA TYR A 232 21.72 -4.78 9.79
C TYR A 232 22.25 -3.37 10.04
N ASP A 233 21.35 -2.39 10.08
CA ASP A 233 21.69 -0.98 10.31
C ASP A 233 20.99 -0.42 11.54
N ASN A 234 21.68 0.46 12.27
CA ASN A 234 21.14 1.18 13.42
C ASN A 234 20.18 2.29 12.99
N PHE A 235 20.44 2.91 11.84
CA PHE A 235 19.71 4.11 11.39
C PHE A 235 18.21 3.86 11.23
N SER A 236 17.84 2.82 10.48
CA SER A 236 16.46 2.40 10.27
C SER A 236 15.78 2.02 11.58
N GLN A 237 16.50 1.37 12.50
CA GLN A 237 15.96 1.03 13.82
C GLN A 237 15.63 2.27 14.65
N PHE A 238 16.47 3.31 14.58
CA PHE A 238 16.16 4.57 15.25
C PHE A 238 15.02 5.34 14.58
N LEU A 239 14.89 5.27 13.25
CA LEU A 239 13.73 5.85 12.56
C LEU A 239 12.42 5.14 12.96
N ILE A 240 12.41 3.81 13.03
CA ILE A 240 11.26 3.04 13.51
C ILE A 240 10.93 3.43 14.97
N LEU A 241 11.94 3.49 15.84
CA LEU A 241 11.75 3.87 17.24
C LEU A 241 11.23 5.30 17.38
N SER A 242 11.75 6.24 16.60
CA SER A 242 11.31 7.63 16.59
C SER A 242 9.87 7.80 16.08
N ALA A 243 9.48 7.02 15.06
CA ALA A 243 8.13 7.06 14.52
C ALA A 243 7.10 6.40 15.45
N THR A 244 7.47 5.33 16.15
CA THR A 244 6.52 4.48 16.89
C THR A 244 6.56 4.66 18.41
N GLY A 245 7.69 5.11 18.96
CA GLY A 245 7.96 5.08 20.41
C GLY A 245 8.14 3.68 21.01
N LYS A 246 8.10 2.61 20.19
CA LYS A 246 8.08 1.21 20.64
C LYS A 246 9.50 0.63 20.64
N ARG A 247 10.11 0.52 21.82
CA ARG A 247 11.49 -0.02 22.01
C ARG A 247 11.57 -1.53 21.83
N ASP A 248 10.48 -2.23 22.09
CA ASP A 248 10.33 -3.68 22.04
C ASP A 248 10.34 -4.25 20.62
N ILE A 249 10.01 -3.46 19.60
CA ILE A 249 9.99 -3.89 18.19
C ILE A 249 11.31 -3.67 17.44
N VAL A 250 12.24 -2.85 17.96
CA VAL A 250 13.49 -2.49 17.26
C VAL A 250 14.69 -3.28 17.77
N ALA A 251 15.62 -3.66 16.90
CA ALA A 251 16.81 -4.43 17.27
C ALA A 251 18.10 -3.64 17.02
N PHE A 252 18.69 -3.08 18.07
CA PHE A 252 20.04 -2.52 18.03
C PHE A 252 20.77 -2.76 19.36
N LYS A 253 22.10 -2.86 19.30
CA LYS A 253 22.95 -3.03 20.48
C LYS A 253 23.07 -1.70 21.23
N GLU A 254 22.87 -1.72 22.54
CA GLU A 254 23.10 -0.53 23.36
C GLU A 254 24.59 -0.17 23.37
N HIS A 255 24.86 1.08 23.05
CA HIS A 255 26.20 1.57 22.79
C HIS A 255 26.75 2.19 24.08
N HIS A 256 26.98 1.33 25.09
CA HIS A 256 27.43 1.78 26.41
C HIS A 256 28.81 2.43 26.32
N GLY A 257 28.88 3.75 26.57
CA GLY A 257 30.14 4.50 26.74
C GLY A 257 30.71 5.15 25.46
N LYS A 258 30.11 4.94 24.29
CA LYS A 258 30.46 5.64 23.05
C LYS A 258 29.42 6.75 22.78
N ASP A 259 29.88 7.90 22.31
CA ASP A 259 29.08 9.11 22.05
C ASP A 259 28.73 9.31 20.57
N THR A 260 29.37 8.57 19.66
CA THR A 260 29.06 8.52 18.23
C THR A 260 28.48 7.17 17.82
N TRP A 261 27.77 7.13 16.70
CA TRP A 261 27.10 5.95 16.18
C TRP A 261 27.42 5.71 14.72
N ASN A 262 27.46 4.42 14.36
CA ASN A 262 27.60 3.95 13.00
C ASN A 262 26.25 3.66 12.36
N TYR A 263 26.11 3.95 11.07
CA TYR A 263 24.98 3.51 10.27
C TYR A 263 24.75 1.99 10.39
N LEU A 264 25.81 1.18 10.23
CA LEU A 264 25.74 -0.28 10.34
C LEU A 264 25.87 -0.75 11.79
N ALA A 265 25.17 -1.83 12.16
CA ALA A 265 25.30 -2.44 13.48
C ALA A 265 26.56 -3.34 13.56
N GLU A 266 27.35 -3.22 14.64
CA GLU A 266 28.55 -4.04 14.86
C GLU A 266 28.20 -5.54 15.06
N ASP A 267 29.05 -6.44 14.53
CA ASP A 267 29.05 -7.92 14.64
C ASP A 267 27.92 -8.74 13.97
N LEU A 268 27.15 -8.19 13.03
CA LEU A 268 26.18 -8.99 12.27
C LEU A 268 26.75 -9.29 10.88
N LYS A 269 26.90 -10.59 10.56
CA LYS A 269 27.55 -11.07 9.33
C LYS A 269 26.83 -10.57 8.07
N HIS A 270 27.49 -9.72 7.26
CA HIS A 270 27.83 -9.90 5.82
C HIS A 270 27.95 -8.60 4.97
N THR A 271 28.78 -8.75 3.92
CA THR A 271 28.99 -7.99 2.66
C THR A 271 29.45 -6.52 2.63
N LEU A 272 29.06 -5.66 3.57
CA LEU A 272 29.33 -4.23 3.43
C LEU A 272 30.52 -3.76 4.28
N LYS A 273 31.54 -3.14 3.66
CA LYS A 273 32.75 -2.65 4.36
C LYS A 273 32.39 -1.56 5.36
N MET A 274 32.55 -1.81 6.66
CA MET A 274 32.27 -0.83 7.72
C MET A 274 32.84 0.56 7.38
N PHE A 275 31.95 1.54 7.33
CA PHE A 275 32.30 2.95 7.29
C PHE A 275 32.59 3.46 8.71
N PRO A 276 33.26 4.61 8.87
CA PRO A 276 33.34 5.28 10.16
C PRO A 276 31.96 5.64 10.69
N ASP A 277 31.87 5.95 11.99
CA ASP A 277 30.68 6.55 12.57
C ASP A 277 30.26 7.79 11.77
N ASP A 278 28.98 8.11 11.78
CA ASP A 278 28.43 9.16 10.94
C ASP A 278 27.51 10.11 11.72
N VAL A 279 27.51 11.36 11.27
CA VAL A 279 26.82 12.47 11.94
C VAL A 279 25.31 12.27 11.93
N ASP A 280 24.78 11.67 10.86
CA ASP A 280 23.34 11.48 10.69
C ASP A 280 22.80 10.46 11.69
N THR A 281 23.37 9.26 11.71
CA THR A 281 23.00 8.21 12.67
C THR A 281 23.22 8.64 14.10
N THR A 282 24.34 9.31 14.38
CA THR A 282 24.60 9.87 15.72
C THR A 282 23.52 10.86 16.14
N SER A 283 23.12 11.77 15.24
CA SER A 283 22.13 12.79 15.57
C SER A 283 20.75 12.19 15.86
N ILE A 284 20.29 11.27 15.01
CA ILE A 284 19.02 10.58 15.22
C ILE A 284 19.06 9.72 16.49
N ALA A 285 20.15 9.01 16.76
CA ALA A 285 20.29 8.19 17.97
C ALA A 285 20.18 9.04 19.24
N LEU A 286 20.94 10.13 19.36
CA LEU A 286 20.94 10.99 20.54
C LEU A 286 19.60 11.70 20.77
N MET A 287 18.86 11.96 19.68
CA MET A 287 17.50 12.49 19.73
C MET A 287 16.47 11.43 20.17
N THR A 288 16.70 10.15 19.88
CA THR A 288 15.71 9.08 20.08
C THR A 288 15.91 8.31 21.39
N LEU A 289 17.15 8.16 21.85
CA LEU A 289 17.51 7.26 22.95
C LEU A 289 17.50 7.88 24.35
N CYS A 290 17.00 9.11 24.51
CA CYS A 290 16.95 9.82 25.80
C CYS A 290 18.29 9.76 26.57
N VAL A 291 19.39 10.07 25.89
CA VAL A 291 20.74 10.02 26.46
C VAL A 291 20.96 11.11 27.52
N LYS A 292 21.93 10.88 28.41
CA LYS A 292 22.38 11.93 29.33
C LYS A 292 22.97 13.11 28.55
N ARG A 293 22.78 14.32 29.08
CA ARG A 293 23.24 15.56 28.44
C ARG A 293 24.74 15.56 28.17
N GLU A 294 25.55 15.01 29.06
CA GLU A 294 27.00 14.96 28.91
C GLU A 294 27.44 14.14 27.69
N VAL A 295 26.70 13.07 27.38
CA VAL A 295 26.95 12.24 26.18
C VAL A 295 26.58 13.01 24.92
N ALA A 296 25.44 13.69 24.93
CA ALA A 296 25.02 14.53 23.81
C ALA A 296 25.99 15.71 23.57
N ASP A 297 26.45 16.37 24.63
CA ASP A 297 27.41 17.47 24.54
C ASP A 297 28.76 17.00 23.99
N SER A 298 29.27 15.84 24.45
CA SER A 298 30.49 15.22 23.90
C SER A 298 30.36 14.94 22.40
N ALA A 299 29.23 14.37 21.97
CA ALA A 299 28.97 14.06 20.57
C ALA A 299 28.87 15.34 19.72
N MET A 300 28.13 16.36 20.19
CA MET A 300 28.00 17.64 19.50
C MET A 300 29.36 18.35 19.36
N ASP A 301 30.24 18.27 20.35
CA ASP A 301 31.60 18.82 20.27
C ASP A 301 32.46 18.09 19.23
N LYS A 302 32.25 16.79 19.02
CA LYS A 302 32.86 16.04 17.92
C LYS A 302 32.28 16.47 16.58
N ILE A 303 30.96 16.64 16.47
CA ILE A 303 30.28 17.11 15.26
C ILE A 303 30.82 18.48 14.84
N LEU A 304 30.96 19.43 15.77
CA LEU A 304 31.48 20.78 15.48
C LEU A 304 32.90 20.78 14.93
N ARG A 305 33.75 19.87 15.41
CA ARG A 305 35.12 19.70 14.90
C ARG A 305 35.14 19.00 13.54
N ASN A 306 34.08 18.28 13.18
CA ASN A 306 33.96 17.50 11.96
C ASN A 306 33.38 18.33 10.80
N VAL A 307 34.07 19.40 10.41
CA VAL A 307 33.66 20.29 9.32
C VAL A 307 34.61 20.24 8.13
N ASN A 308 34.14 20.66 6.96
CA ASN A 308 34.99 20.90 5.78
C ASN A 308 35.68 22.28 5.87
N SER A 309 36.45 22.65 4.84
CA SER A 309 37.18 23.93 4.77
C SER A 309 36.28 25.18 4.78
N LYS A 310 34.99 25.03 4.49
CA LYS A 310 33.99 26.12 4.56
C LYS A 310 33.28 26.16 5.92
N GLY A 311 33.53 25.20 6.81
CA GLY A 311 32.86 25.09 8.10
C GLY A 311 31.49 24.41 8.03
N ILE A 312 31.19 23.68 6.95
CA ILE A 312 29.98 22.87 6.80
C ILE A 312 30.26 21.48 7.40
N LEU A 313 29.30 20.94 8.14
CA LEU A 313 29.41 19.62 8.77
C LEU A 313 29.61 18.51 7.73
N LYS A 314 30.59 17.64 7.97
CA LYS A 314 30.82 16.43 7.16
C LYS A 314 29.91 15.31 7.60
N ALA A 315 29.55 14.43 6.68
CA ALA A 315 28.65 13.31 6.91
C ALA A 315 29.29 12.22 7.81
N PHE A 316 30.59 11.96 7.66
CA PHE A 316 31.32 10.90 8.38
C PHE A 316 32.36 11.48 9.35
N PHE A 317 32.56 10.83 10.49
CA PHE A 317 33.68 11.12 11.41
C PHE A 317 34.98 10.55 10.86
N SER A 318 35.53 11.21 9.85
CA SER A 318 36.73 10.79 9.13
C SER A 318 37.55 11.99 8.66
N GLU A 319 38.87 11.87 8.73
CA GLU A 319 39.78 12.88 8.18
C GLU A 319 39.84 12.84 6.65
N SER A 320 39.74 11.65 6.05
CA SER A 320 39.86 11.44 4.60
C SER A 320 38.55 11.60 3.84
N MET A 321 37.41 11.28 4.45
CA MET A 321 36.10 11.45 3.83
C MET A 321 35.58 12.87 4.05
N THR A 322 35.50 13.65 2.97
CA THR A 322 35.10 15.07 2.98
C THR A 322 33.64 15.29 2.55
N ILE A 323 32.86 14.22 2.45
CA ILE A 323 31.47 14.23 1.98
C ILE A 323 30.61 15.10 2.91
N ILE A 324 29.83 16.00 2.32
CA ILE A 324 28.75 16.74 2.97
C ILE A 324 27.43 16.27 2.40
N ASP A 325 26.38 16.28 3.21
CA ASP A 325 25.04 15.84 2.83
C ASP A 325 24.01 16.73 3.55
N PRO A 326 23.02 17.29 2.83
CA PRO A 326 22.10 18.25 3.42
C PRO A 326 21.17 17.61 4.45
N VAL A 327 20.77 16.35 4.26
CA VAL A 327 19.93 15.63 5.23
C VAL A 327 20.68 15.39 6.54
N SER A 328 21.91 14.90 6.43
CA SER A 328 22.82 14.72 7.57
C SER A 328 23.04 16.04 8.33
N CYS A 329 23.20 17.16 7.60
CA CYS A 329 23.32 18.48 8.20
C CYS A 329 22.03 18.91 8.92
N VAL A 330 20.86 18.70 8.31
CA VAL A 330 19.56 19.02 8.93
C VAL A 330 19.40 18.24 10.24
N ASN A 331 19.66 16.93 10.25
CA ASN A 331 19.54 16.12 11.46
C ASN A 331 20.52 16.54 12.56
N ALA A 332 21.75 16.94 12.21
CA ALA A 332 22.67 17.55 13.16
C ALA A 332 22.15 18.89 13.68
N ILE A 333 21.68 19.78 12.81
CA ILE A 333 21.13 21.09 13.22
C ILE A 333 19.97 20.90 14.20
N ARG A 334 19.07 19.93 13.93
CA ARG A 334 17.99 19.55 14.84
C ARG A 334 18.51 19.15 16.22
N LEU A 335 19.52 18.27 16.28
CA LEU A 335 20.16 17.91 17.53
C LEU A 335 20.68 19.15 18.29
N PHE A 336 21.37 20.06 17.60
CA PHE A 336 21.90 21.28 18.24
C PHE A 336 20.79 22.18 18.77
N HIS A 337 19.70 22.37 18.04
CA HIS A 337 18.54 23.13 18.53
C HIS A 337 17.89 22.44 19.75
N ARG A 338 17.76 21.10 19.73
CA ARG A 338 17.23 20.33 20.86
C ARG A 338 18.01 20.53 22.16
N TYR A 339 19.31 20.79 22.07
CA TYR A 339 20.16 21.04 23.24
C TYR A 339 20.50 22.54 23.45
N GLY A 340 19.83 23.45 22.73
CA GLY A 340 20.01 24.91 22.90
C GLY A 340 21.34 25.45 22.36
N ARG A 341 21.95 24.73 21.41
CA ARG A 341 23.26 25.04 20.80
C ARG A 341 23.17 25.40 19.31
N GLY A 342 21.95 25.64 18.78
CA GLY A 342 21.70 25.87 17.36
C GLY A 342 22.56 26.97 16.70
N ASN A 343 22.94 28.01 17.46
CA ASN A 343 23.81 29.10 16.97
C ASN A 343 25.22 28.63 16.54
N GLN A 344 25.67 27.46 17.01
CA GLN A 344 27.02 26.94 16.72
C GLN A 344 27.12 26.31 15.31
N VAL A 345 26.00 26.03 14.65
CA VAL A 345 25.94 25.34 13.35
C VAL A 345 25.45 26.23 12.21
N GLN A 346 25.52 27.56 12.37
CA GLN A 346 24.98 28.55 11.42
C GLN A 346 25.50 28.38 9.99
N LYS A 347 26.77 28.01 9.81
CA LYS A 347 27.36 27.81 8.47
C LYS A 347 26.69 26.66 7.72
N SER A 348 26.37 25.57 8.41
CA SER A 348 25.64 24.44 7.81
C SER A 348 24.18 24.79 7.59
N MET A 349 23.57 25.57 8.49
CA MET A 349 22.20 26.07 8.30
C MET A 349 22.10 26.94 7.05
N ASN A 350 23.05 27.86 6.82
CA ASN A 350 23.07 28.69 5.61
C ASN A 350 23.16 27.84 4.34
N TRP A 351 23.99 26.78 4.35
CA TRP A 351 24.08 25.87 3.22
C TRP A 351 22.79 25.06 3.00
N VAL A 352 22.12 24.61 4.06
CA VAL A 352 20.80 23.95 3.96
C VAL A 352 19.76 24.89 3.34
N ILE A 353 19.79 26.18 3.69
CA ILE A 353 18.93 27.20 3.07
C ILE A 353 19.23 27.32 1.58
N GLU A 354 20.51 27.38 1.18
CA GLU A 354 20.90 27.41 -0.24
C GLU A 354 20.46 26.15 -0.99
N VAL A 355 20.50 24.97 -0.36
CA VAL A 355 20.02 23.71 -0.96
C VAL A 355 18.51 23.77 -1.23
N LEU A 356 17.72 24.28 -0.29
CA LEU A 356 16.29 24.46 -0.48
C LEU A 356 15.99 25.51 -1.56
N THR A 357 16.61 26.68 -1.45
CA THR A 357 16.37 27.82 -2.35
C THR A 357 16.71 27.50 -3.81
N HIS A 358 17.80 26.78 -4.04
CA HIS A 358 18.20 26.36 -5.39
C HIS A 358 17.61 25.01 -5.80
N GLN A 359 16.73 24.43 -4.99
CA GLN A 359 16.13 23.12 -5.21
C GLN A 359 17.17 22.01 -5.49
N ALA A 360 18.35 22.08 -4.87
CA ALA A 360 19.46 21.16 -5.16
C ALA A 360 19.19 19.71 -4.69
N TYR A 361 18.08 19.47 -4.00
CA TYR A 361 17.66 18.18 -3.46
C TYR A 361 16.76 17.37 -4.40
N VAL A 362 16.29 17.93 -5.53
CA VAL A 362 15.18 17.37 -6.35
C VAL A 362 15.40 15.96 -6.89
N ASP A 363 16.66 15.54 -7.03
CA ASP A 363 17.06 14.19 -7.46
C ASP A 363 17.51 13.29 -6.29
N GLY A 364 17.24 13.70 -5.05
CA GLY A 364 17.79 13.10 -3.84
C GLY A 364 19.20 13.62 -3.53
N THR A 365 19.98 12.83 -2.78
CA THR A 365 21.36 13.13 -2.44
C THR A 365 22.27 11.93 -2.71
N GLY A 366 23.57 12.10 -2.53
CA GLY A 366 24.51 10.98 -2.58
C GLY A 366 24.22 9.89 -1.53
N ARG A 367 23.49 10.21 -0.45
CA ARG A 367 23.11 9.27 0.61
C ARG A 367 21.63 8.91 0.61
N TYR A 368 20.73 9.81 0.23
CA TYR A 368 19.29 9.59 0.25
C TYR A 368 18.74 9.46 -1.17
N VAL A 369 17.90 8.45 -1.40
CA VAL A 369 17.33 8.20 -2.73
C VAL A 369 16.26 9.22 -3.05
N HIS A 370 15.41 9.54 -2.07
CA HIS A 370 14.24 10.37 -2.28
C HIS A 370 14.48 11.84 -1.93
N PRO A 371 14.12 12.77 -2.83
CA PRO A 371 14.13 14.21 -2.52
C PRO A 371 13.25 14.55 -1.32
N ASP A 372 12.15 13.81 -1.15
CA ASP A 372 11.18 14.02 -0.08
C ASP A 372 11.77 13.79 1.32
N CYS A 373 12.87 13.02 1.44
CA CYS A 373 13.59 12.86 2.70
C CYS A 373 14.17 14.19 3.20
N PHE A 374 14.76 15.00 2.30
CA PHE A 374 15.29 16.31 2.68
C PHE A 374 14.19 17.24 3.20
N LEU A 375 13.08 17.31 2.48
CA LEU A 375 11.94 18.14 2.88
C LEU A 375 11.31 17.66 4.20
N TYR A 376 11.21 16.34 4.39
CA TYR A 376 10.73 15.76 5.64
C TYR A 376 11.61 16.12 6.83
N PHE A 377 12.91 15.86 6.76
CA PHE A 377 13.80 16.19 7.88
C PHE A 377 13.87 17.69 8.13
N LEU A 378 13.76 18.52 7.08
CA LEU A 378 13.68 19.97 7.23
C LEU A 378 12.37 20.40 7.92
N SER A 379 11.24 19.77 7.58
CA SER A 379 9.97 20.00 8.30
C SER A 379 10.08 19.64 9.78
N CYS A 380 10.78 18.55 10.12
CA CYS A 380 11.03 18.18 11.51
C CYS A 380 11.95 19.18 12.25
N LEU A 381 12.79 19.93 11.54
CA LEU A 381 13.57 21.03 12.13
C LEU A 381 12.68 22.22 12.48
N PHE A 382 11.69 22.55 11.64
CA PHE A 382 10.71 23.57 11.98
C PHE A 382 9.95 23.21 13.25
N THR A 383 9.42 21.99 13.34
CA THR A 383 8.72 21.50 14.54
C THR A 383 9.60 21.60 15.79
N GLU A 384 10.85 21.13 15.72
CA GLU A 384 11.80 21.23 16.85
C GLU A 384 12.04 22.68 17.28
N CYS A 385 12.27 23.57 16.32
CA CYS A 385 12.53 24.98 16.58
C CYS A 385 11.32 25.70 17.19
N GLU A 386 10.10 25.35 16.78
CA GLU A 386 8.85 25.88 17.34
C GLU A 386 8.64 25.43 18.78
N GLU A 387 8.80 24.13 19.05
CA GLU A 387 8.69 23.55 20.41
C GLU A 387 9.68 24.21 21.38
N ARG A 388 10.82 24.68 20.88
CA ARG A 388 11.87 25.37 21.66
C ARG A 388 11.78 26.90 21.65
N GLN A 389 10.73 27.47 21.05
CA GLN A 389 10.55 28.92 20.95
C GLN A 389 11.73 29.63 20.26
N THR A 390 12.40 28.95 19.33
CA THR A 390 13.45 29.50 18.46
C THR A 390 13.03 29.40 16.99
N PRO A 391 11.93 30.05 16.57
CA PRO A 391 11.35 29.84 15.25
C PRO A 391 12.32 30.25 14.13
N LEU A 392 12.34 29.43 13.07
CA LEU A 392 13.02 29.78 11.82
C LEU A 392 12.22 30.83 11.05
N SER A 393 12.86 31.49 10.08
CA SER A 393 12.25 32.60 9.34
C SER A 393 11.02 32.17 8.53
N THR A 394 10.02 33.05 8.44
CA THR A 394 8.82 32.82 7.64
C THR A 394 9.15 32.59 6.16
N HIS A 395 10.15 33.29 5.62
CA HIS A 395 10.58 33.11 4.24
C HIS A 395 11.07 31.67 3.97
N LEU A 396 11.83 31.09 4.92
CA LEU A 396 12.28 29.70 4.79
C LEU A 396 11.11 28.72 4.88
N ARG A 397 10.12 29.01 5.74
CA ARG A 397 8.90 28.20 5.83
C ARG A 397 8.17 28.17 4.50
N GLU A 398 7.95 29.34 3.89
CA GLU A 398 7.25 29.42 2.60
C GLU A 398 8.01 28.70 1.47
N ALA A 399 9.35 28.79 1.45
CA ALA A 399 10.16 28.04 0.49
C ALA A 399 10.01 26.50 0.66
N LEU A 400 9.93 26.01 1.91
CA LEU A 400 9.66 24.60 2.18
C LEU A 400 8.24 24.21 1.74
N LYS A 401 7.23 25.03 2.06
CA LYS A 401 5.85 24.78 1.64
C LYS A 401 5.72 24.72 0.12
N GLU A 402 6.42 25.58 -0.60
CA GLU A 402 6.42 25.56 -2.06
C GLU A 402 7.06 24.31 -2.62
N GLY A 403 8.25 23.94 -2.12
CA GLY A 403 8.90 22.68 -2.49
C GLY A 403 8.05 21.45 -2.20
N LEU A 404 7.24 21.45 -1.12
CA LEU A 404 6.30 20.36 -0.85
C LEU A 404 5.13 20.35 -1.84
N ARG A 405 4.53 21.51 -2.15
CA ARG A 405 3.41 21.61 -3.10
C ARG A 405 3.77 21.12 -4.49
N GLU A 406 4.98 21.42 -4.96
CA GLU A 406 5.50 20.94 -6.25
C GLU A 406 5.61 19.40 -6.33
N ARG A 407 5.67 18.72 -5.17
CA ARG A 407 5.88 17.28 -5.09
C ARG A 407 4.65 16.45 -4.80
N ILE A 408 3.57 17.05 -4.27
CA ILE A 408 2.34 16.32 -3.95
C ILE A 408 1.80 15.61 -5.19
N GLY A 409 1.48 14.33 -5.06
CA GLY A 409 0.96 13.51 -6.16
C GLY A 409 2.00 13.01 -7.16
N LEU A 410 3.28 13.38 -7.04
CA LEU A 410 4.34 12.76 -7.86
C LEU A 410 4.53 11.29 -7.51
N ALA A 411 4.81 10.47 -8.52
CA ALA A 411 5.10 9.06 -8.32
C ALA A 411 6.34 8.86 -7.43
N GLY A 412 6.33 7.79 -6.63
CA GLY A 412 7.42 7.41 -5.74
C GLY A 412 7.13 6.05 -5.10
N ASP A 413 8.12 5.47 -4.42
CA ASP A 413 7.84 4.33 -3.56
C ASP A 413 7.08 4.75 -2.29
N SER A 414 6.62 3.78 -1.51
CA SER A 414 5.78 4.07 -0.34
C SER A 414 6.51 4.86 0.75
N LEU A 415 7.85 4.82 0.83
CA LEU A 415 8.58 5.62 1.80
C LEU A 415 8.64 7.08 1.37
N GLY A 416 8.99 7.35 0.11
CA GLY A 416 9.00 8.71 -0.45
C GLY A 416 7.65 9.41 -0.29
N ILE A 417 6.56 8.70 -0.57
CA ILE A 417 5.19 9.19 -0.39
C ILE A 417 4.87 9.42 1.09
N ALA A 418 5.26 8.49 1.99
CA ALA A 418 5.00 8.63 3.43
C ALA A 418 5.74 9.83 4.04
N VAL A 419 7.03 10.02 3.73
CA VAL A 419 7.80 11.16 4.24
C VAL A 419 7.28 12.48 3.68
N ARG A 420 6.81 12.52 2.43
CA ARG A 420 6.15 13.69 1.84
C ARG A 420 4.86 14.03 2.54
N ALA A 421 4.00 13.04 2.78
CA ALA A 421 2.74 13.23 3.49
C ALA A 421 2.96 13.76 4.92
N LEU A 422 3.91 13.17 5.66
CA LEU A 422 4.30 13.64 7.01
C LEU A 422 4.83 15.08 6.99
N ALA A 423 5.66 15.42 6.01
CA ALA A 423 6.20 16.78 5.87
C ALA A 423 5.09 17.80 5.57
N CYS A 424 4.12 17.42 4.72
CA CYS A 424 2.95 18.25 4.43
C CYS A 424 2.09 18.47 5.68
N GLN A 425 1.84 17.43 6.47
CA GLN A 425 1.10 17.54 7.74
C GLN A 425 1.80 18.47 8.73
N ALA A 426 3.12 18.34 8.89
CA ALA A 426 3.89 19.21 9.77
C ALA A 426 3.84 20.69 9.34
N MET A 427 3.55 20.96 8.07
CA MET A 427 3.48 22.31 7.48
C MET A 427 2.05 22.78 7.18
N ASP A 428 1.02 22.07 7.67
CA ASP A 428 -0.40 22.35 7.41
C ASP A 428 -0.71 22.45 5.90
N ILE A 429 -0.32 21.42 5.13
CA ILE A 429 -0.58 21.28 3.69
C ILE A 429 -1.41 20.01 3.46
N ASP A 430 -2.52 20.15 2.72
CA ASP A 430 -3.33 19.01 2.31
C ASP A 430 -2.60 18.13 1.29
N SER A 431 -2.28 16.90 1.69
CA SER A 431 -1.67 15.86 0.87
C SER A 431 -2.55 14.62 0.77
N THR A 432 -3.88 14.78 0.84
CA THR A 432 -4.86 13.68 0.78
C THR A 432 -4.65 12.75 -0.43
N VAL A 433 -4.14 13.26 -1.55
CA VAL A 433 -3.76 12.44 -2.72
C VAL A 433 -2.68 11.41 -2.36
N ASP A 434 -1.65 11.80 -1.62
CA ASP A 434 -0.54 10.92 -1.23
C ASP A 434 -0.98 9.90 -0.18
N VAL A 435 -1.77 10.31 0.81
CA VAL A 435 -2.37 9.40 1.81
C VAL A 435 -3.23 8.33 1.11
N ASN A 436 -4.01 8.72 0.10
CA ASN A 436 -4.79 7.78 -0.70
C ASN A 436 -3.93 6.78 -1.49
N VAL A 437 -2.72 7.16 -1.92
CA VAL A 437 -1.78 6.23 -2.54
C VAL A 437 -1.24 5.23 -1.51
N LEU A 438 -0.91 5.68 -0.30
CA LEU A 438 -0.47 4.80 0.79
C LEU A 438 -1.55 3.78 1.18
N LEU A 439 -2.80 4.22 1.35
CA LEU A 439 -3.93 3.33 1.65
C LEU A 439 -4.12 2.24 0.60
N LYS A 440 -3.92 2.58 -0.68
CA LYS A 440 -4.04 1.62 -1.80
C LYS A 440 -2.84 0.68 -1.91
N SER A 441 -1.65 1.11 -1.48
CA SER A 441 -0.41 0.35 -1.65
C SER A 441 -0.10 -0.63 -0.50
N GLN A 442 -0.87 -0.59 0.61
CA GLN A 442 -0.72 -1.53 1.72
C GLN A 442 -0.78 -2.98 1.21
N ARG A 443 0.18 -3.79 1.66
CA ARG A 443 0.35 -5.20 1.28
C ARG A 443 -0.54 -6.10 2.11
N ASP A 444 -0.62 -7.36 1.73
CA ASP A 444 -1.56 -8.31 2.33
C ASP A 444 -1.29 -8.54 3.81
N ASP A 445 -0.01 -8.68 4.15
CA ASP A 445 0.54 -8.78 5.51
C ASP A 445 0.38 -7.51 6.37
N GLY A 446 -0.23 -6.45 5.82
CA GLY A 446 -0.47 -5.18 6.51
C GLY A 446 0.70 -4.21 6.46
N GLY A 447 1.88 -4.63 6.00
CA GLY A 447 3.02 -3.74 5.82
C GLY A 447 2.99 -3.00 4.48
N TRP A 448 4.01 -2.18 4.25
CA TRP A 448 4.30 -1.59 2.94
C TRP A 448 5.56 -2.19 2.34
N GLN A 449 5.74 -2.06 1.02
CA GLN A 449 6.96 -2.49 0.37
C GLN A 449 8.19 -1.73 0.91
N PRO A 450 9.41 -2.32 0.85
CA PRO A 450 10.60 -1.59 1.24
C PRO A 450 10.72 -0.34 0.39
N GLY A 451 10.83 0.82 1.05
CA GLY A 451 11.18 2.05 0.36
C GLY A 451 12.67 2.24 0.43
N TRP A 452 13.28 2.69 -0.66
CA TRP A 452 14.72 2.84 -0.78
C TRP A 452 15.15 4.10 -0.03
N LEU A 453 15.64 3.93 1.19
CA LEU A 453 15.99 5.04 2.07
C LEU A 453 17.34 5.63 1.65
N SER A 454 18.36 4.77 1.52
CA SER A 454 19.74 5.23 1.39
C SER A 454 20.51 4.54 0.27
N ARG A 455 21.63 5.17 -0.13
CA ARG A 455 22.62 4.65 -1.06
C ARG A 455 23.87 4.26 -0.30
N TYR A 456 24.43 3.10 -0.63
CA TYR A 456 25.61 2.55 0.00
C TYR A 456 26.73 2.27 -0.99
N GLY A 457 27.95 2.67 -0.58
CA GLY A 457 29.18 2.36 -1.30
C GLY A 457 29.33 3.11 -2.63
N PRO A 458 30.48 2.93 -3.32
CA PRO A 458 30.81 3.67 -4.54
C PRO A 458 29.86 3.40 -5.71
N MET A 459 29.25 2.20 -5.73
CA MET A 459 28.28 1.80 -6.77
C MET A 459 26.85 2.27 -6.47
N GLY A 460 26.60 2.86 -5.30
CA GLY A 460 25.30 3.41 -4.93
C GLY A 460 24.21 2.35 -4.72
N THR A 461 24.55 1.18 -4.19
CA THR A 461 23.60 0.10 -3.85
C THR A 461 22.48 0.65 -2.98
N LEU A 462 21.23 0.43 -3.36
CA LEU A 462 20.07 0.92 -2.61
C LEU A 462 19.84 0.04 -1.39
N ILE A 463 19.58 0.68 -0.25
CA ILE A 463 19.16 0.02 0.99
C ILE A 463 17.75 0.52 1.35
N GLY A 464 16.82 -0.41 1.56
CA GLY A 464 15.45 -0.12 1.94
C GLY A 464 15.02 -0.91 3.17
N ASN A 465 13.99 -0.44 3.88
CA ASN A 465 13.52 -1.07 5.10
C ASN A 465 11.99 -1.04 5.17
N ARG A 466 11.35 -2.23 5.24
CA ARG A 466 9.88 -2.33 5.34
C ARG A 466 9.34 -1.80 6.66
N GLY A 467 10.08 -1.98 7.75
CA GLY A 467 9.72 -1.46 9.07
C GLY A 467 9.65 0.06 9.09
N VAL A 468 10.64 0.75 8.51
CA VAL A 468 10.65 2.22 8.37
C VAL A 468 9.48 2.66 7.51
N THR A 469 9.31 2.09 6.31
CA THR A 469 8.18 2.46 5.43
C THR A 469 6.85 2.26 6.13
N THR A 470 6.67 1.13 6.82
CA THR A 470 5.41 0.82 7.50
C THR A 470 5.15 1.75 8.68
N ALA A 471 6.15 2.00 9.52
CA ALA A 471 6.02 2.93 10.64
C ALA A 471 5.69 4.36 10.18
N PHE A 472 6.27 4.80 9.07
CA PHE A 472 6.03 6.13 8.53
C PHE A 472 4.68 6.22 7.82
N ALA A 473 4.28 5.18 7.09
CA ALA A 473 2.95 5.11 6.46
C ALA A 473 1.83 5.13 7.51
N ILE A 474 1.96 4.38 8.61
CA ILE A 474 1.02 4.41 9.74
C ILE A 474 0.92 5.80 10.35
N LYS A 475 2.05 6.51 10.49
CA LYS A 475 2.05 7.87 11.06
C LYS A 475 1.46 8.91 10.10
N ALA A 476 1.55 8.67 8.80
CA ALA A 476 1.04 9.56 7.75
C ALA A 476 -0.47 9.40 7.50
N ILE A 477 -1.01 8.20 7.73
CA ILE A 477 -2.45 7.88 7.65
C ILE A 477 -3.11 8.28 8.96
#